data_AF-A0A0M0ED02-F1
#
_entry.id   AF-A0A0M0ED02-F1
#
_cell.length_a   1.000
_cell.length_b   1.000
_cell.length_c   1.000
_cell.angle_alpha   90.00
_cell.angle_beta   90.00
_cell.angle_gamma   90.00
#
_symmetry.space_group_name_H-M   'P 1'
#
loop_
_entity.id
_entity.type
_entity.pdbx_description
1 polymer ?
#
loop_
_entity_poly.entity_id
_entity_poly.type
_entity_poly.pdbx_seq_one_letter_code
_entity_poly.pdbx_strand_id
1 'polypeptide(L)'
;MKGLANEDAARIVAARGDRPFASVDDLWRRAGVKGTALTHLAEADAFRPGLGLARREALWAIKALRDEPLPLFAAATVMREAEEPDVLLQPMRDGAEVARDYNRTGLTLRDHPLAFLRADLIEREMVTCRQALEARDRSSLSVAGLVLGRRFGRRRGVRDAGGRNGGDQCHHLA
;
A
#
# COMPACT_ATOMS: atom_id res chain seq x y z
N MET A 1 -1.97 13.34 0.43
CA MET A 1 -2.38 11.92 0.55
C MET A 1 -3.82 11.80 0.09
N LYS A 2 -4.20 10.77 -0.68
CA LYS A 2 -5.62 10.59 -1.07
C LYS A 2 -6.45 10.30 0.19
N GLY A 3 -7.52 11.05 0.41
CA GLY A 3 -8.44 10.85 1.54
C GLY A 3 -8.14 11.65 2.81
N LEU A 4 -6.97 12.28 2.94
CA LEU A 4 -6.68 13.18 4.07
C LEU A 4 -7.15 14.60 3.75
N ALA A 5 -8.04 15.16 4.57
CA ALA A 5 -8.48 16.54 4.43
C ALA A 5 -7.35 17.52 4.78
N ASN A 6 -7.25 18.64 4.06
CA ASN A 6 -6.23 19.65 4.32
C ASN A 6 -6.34 20.26 5.72
N GLU A 7 -7.57 20.42 6.23
CA GLU A 7 -7.83 20.92 7.58
C GLU A 7 -7.28 19.98 8.66
N ASP A 8 -7.44 18.66 8.48
CA ASP A 8 -6.87 17.67 9.40
C ASP A 8 -5.35 17.69 9.37
N ALA A 9 -4.77 17.78 8.17
CA ALA A 9 -3.32 17.89 8.01
C ALA A 9 -2.78 19.16 8.70
N ALA A 10 -3.45 20.30 8.52
CA ALA A 10 -3.07 21.57 9.16
C ALA A 10 -3.15 21.48 10.69
N ARG A 11 -4.20 20.85 11.23
CA ARG A 11 -4.35 20.61 12.68
C ARG A 11 -3.23 19.75 13.25
N ILE A 12 -2.83 18.69 12.55
CA ILE A 12 -1.71 17.84 12.98
C ILE A 12 -0.40 18.62 13.02
N VAL A 13 -0.12 19.43 11.98
CA VAL A 13 1.10 20.24 11.92
C VAL A 13 1.09 21.30 13.04
N ALA A 14 -0.03 21.99 13.25
CA ALA A 14 -0.18 22.97 14.32
C ALA A 14 -0.01 22.34 15.72
N ALA A 15 -0.59 21.15 15.93
CA ALA A 15 -0.49 20.42 17.19
C ALA A 15 0.92 19.88 17.47
N ARG A 16 1.70 19.58 16.44
CA ARG A 16 3.09 19.16 16.58
C ARG A 16 3.94 20.28 17.18
N GLY A 17 3.88 21.48 16.58
CA GLY A 17 4.78 22.58 16.92
C GLY A 17 6.23 22.08 16.98
N ASP A 18 6.91 22.39 18.09
CA ASP A 18 8.31 21.99 18.33
C ASP A 18 8.47 20.63 19.03
N ARG A 19 7.37 20.02 19.49
CA ARG A 19 7.42 18.77 20.26
C ARG A 19 6.96 17.58 19.41
N PRO A 20 7.83 16.58 19.15
CA PRO A 20 7.41 15.37 18.45
C PRO A 20 6.29 14.66 19.22
N PHE A 21 5.52 13.85 18.51
CA PHE A 21 4.48 13.02 19.13
C PHE A 21 5.12 11.81 19.78
N ALA A 22 4.67 11.44 20.98
CA ALA A 22 5.19 10.28 21.71
C ALA A 22 4.46 8.98 21.35
N SER A 23 3.18 9.07 20.96
CA SER A 23 2.36 7.92 20.59
C SER A 23 1.23 8.34 19.64
N VAL A 24 0.51 7.36 19.08
CA VAL A 24 -0.69 7.62 18.27
C VAL A 24 -1.79 8.28 19.11
N ASP A 25 -1.92 7.91 20.39
CA ASP A 25 -2.85 8.51 21.35
C ASP A 25 -2.49 9.97 21.67
N ASP A 26 -1.20 10.28 21.89
CA ASP A 26 -0.72 11.67 22.08
C ASP A 26 -1.05 12.53 20.85
N LEU A 27 -0.82 12.01 19.64
CA LEU A 27 -1.17 12.71 18.40
C LEU A 27 -2.68 12.94 18.29
N TRP A 28 -3.49 11.92 18.60
CA TRP A 28 -4.95 12.02 18.53
C TRP A 28 -5.50 13.07 19.52
N ARG A 29 -5.04 13.06 20.78
CA ARG A 29 -5.45 14.03 21.81
C ARG A 29 -5.01 15.44 21.49
N ARG A 30 -3.77 15.64 21.00
CA ARG A 30 -3.22 16.98 20.69
C ARG A 30 -3.81 17.57 19.41
N ALA A 31 -4.01 16.76 18.38
CA ALA A 31 -4.49 17.25 17.08
C ALA A 31 -6.02 17.27 16.96
N GLY A 32 -6.74 16.49 17.77
CA GLY A 32 -8.21 16.43 17.74
C GLY A 32 -8.77 16.01 16.37
N VAL A 33 -8.03 15.18 15.65
CA VAL A 33 -8.41 14.69 14.32
C VAL A 33 -9.20 13.39 14.40
N LYS A 34 -10.05 13.14 13.40
CA LYS A 34 -10.87 11.93 13.33
C LYS A 34 -9.99 10.69 13.13
N GLY A 35 -10.43 9.53 13.64
CA GLY A 35 -9.74 8.25 13.43
C GLY A 35 -9.55 7.88 11.96
N THR A 36 -10.43 8.36 11.08
CA THR A 36 -10.29 8.19 9.62
C THR A 36 -9.06 8.89 9.06
N ALA A 37 -8.74 10.11 9.52
CA ALA A 37 -7.54 10.84 9.12
C ALA A 37 -6.27 10.11 9.59
N LEU A 38 -6.27 9.58 10.81
CA LEU A 38 -5.18 8.75 11.34
C LEU A 38 -4.99 7.46 10.55
N THR A 39 -6.10 6.84 10.14
CA THR A 39 -6.06 5.63 9.30
C THR A 39 -5.37 5.92 7.97
N HIS A 40 -5.65 7.05 7.34
CA HIS A 40 -4.97 7.46 6.11
C HIS A 40 -3.47 7.68 6.29
N LEU A 41 -3.04 8.23 7.43
CA LEU A 41 -1.62 8.38 7.77
C LEU A 41 -0.94 7.02 7.99
N ALA A 42 -1.60 6.09 8.68
CA ALA A 42 -1.07 4.74 8.91
C ALA A 42 -0.92 3.96 7.60
N GLU A 43 -1.88 4.10 6.68
CA GLU A 43 -1.77 3.48 5.36
C GLU A 43 -0.63 4.05 4.53
N ALA A 44 -0.29 5.33 4.73
CA ALA A 44 0.85 5.98 4.10
C ALA A 44 2.19 5.74 4.83
N ASP A 45 2.24 4.86 5.83
CA ASP A 45 3.42 4.58 6.66
C ASP A 45 4.01 5.82 7.37
N ALA A 46 3.19 6.83 7.63
CA ALA A 46 3.65 8.09 8.24
C ALA A 46 4.16 7.92 9.68
N PHE A 47 3.75 6.86 10.38
CA PHE A 47 4.15 6.59 11.78
C PHE A 47 5.49 5.87 11.91
N ARG A 48 6.01 5.27 10.84
CA ARG A 48 7.25 4.49 10.87
C ARG A 48 8.50 5.34 11.18
N PRO A 49 8.76 6.49 10.52
CA PRO A 49 9.94 7.29 10.81
C PRO A 49 9.89 8.04 12.15
N GLY A 50 8.69 8.35 12.65
CA GLY A 50 8.51 9.13 13.89
C GLY A 50 8.31 8.29 15.15
N LEU A 51 7.48 7.25 15.07
CA LEU A 51 7.09 6.42 16.21
C LEU A 51 7.65 4.99 16.14
N GLY A 52 8.34 4.62 15.05
CA GLY A 52 8.83 3.26 14.85
C GLY A 52 7.74 2.21 14.58
N LEU A 53 6.47 2.62 14.49
CA LEU A 53 5.34 1.71 14.35
C LEU A 53 5.21 1.20 12.91
N ALA A 54 5.18 -0.12 12.77
CA ALA A 54 4.77 -0.75 11.52
C ALA A 54 3.30 -0.44 11.24
N ARG A 55 2.92 -0.48 9.96
CA ARG A 55 1.57 -0.15 9.50
C ARG A 55 0.46 -0.82 10.31
N ARG A 56 0.61 -2.12 10.57
CA ARG A 56 -0.41 -2.91 11.25
C ARG A 56 -0.54 -2.54 12.71
N GLU A 57 0.58 -2.23 13.37
CA GLU A 57 0.63 -1.74 14.74
C GLU A 57 -0.05 -0.37 14.82
N ALA A 58 0.27 0.54 13.90
CA ALA A 58 -0.37 1.85 13.82
C ALA A 58 -1.88 1.75 13.59
N LEU A 59 -2.33 0.91 12.65
CA LEU A 59 -3.77 0.67 12.42
C LEU A 59 -4.46 0.08 13.64
N TRP A 60 -3.77 -0.74 14.42
CA TRP A 60 -4.34 -1.34 15.61
C TRP A 60 -4.41 -0.36 16.78
N ALA A 61 -3.36 0.43 16.98
CA ALA A 61 -3.36 1.56 17.92
C ALA A 61 -4.48 2.55 17.61
N ILE A 62 -4.75 2.84 16.32
CA ILE A 62 -5.86 3.71 15.91
C ILE A 62 -7.22 3.09 16.25
N LYS A 63 -7.38 1.77 16.09
CA LYS A 63 -8.63 1.08 16.45
C LYS A 63 -8.90 1.06 17.96
N ALA A 64 -7.86 1.21 18.78
CA ALA A 64 -8.00 1.33 20.23
C ALA A 64 -8.47 2.74 20.65
N LEU A 65 -8.35 3.75 19.78
CA LEU A 65 -8.83 5.11 20.07
C LEU A 65 -10.37 5.13 20.11
N ARG A 66 -10.94 5.84 21.07
CA ARG A 66 -12.40 6.03 21.19
C ARG A 66 -12.83 7.31 20.47
N ASP A 67 -14.00 7.31 19.83
CA ASP A 67 -14.49 8.47 19.08
C ASP A 67 -14.92 9.66 19.97
N GLU A 68 -15.20 9.45 21.25
CA GLU A 68 -15.58 10.51 22.22
C GLU A 68 -15.26 10.03 23.66
N PRO A 69 -14.65 10.86 24.53
CA PRO A 69 -14.53 10.52 25.95
C PRO A 69 -15.92 10.52 26.60
N LEU A 70 -16.46 9.34 26.89
CA LEU A 70 -17.78 9.26 27.55
C LEU A 70 -17.71 9.93 28.94
N PRO A 71 -18.77 10.61 29.41
CA PRO A 71 -18.76 11.42 30.64
C PRO A 71 -18.29 10.66 31.89
N LEU A 72 -18.58 9.35 31.96
CA LEU A 72 -18.15 8.49 33.07
C LEU A 72 -16.65 8.19 33.05
N PHE A 73 -16.03 8.11 31.87
CA PHE A 73 -14.59 7.89 31.70
C PHE A 73 -13.77 9.19 31.72
N ALA A 74 -14.42 10.34 31.49
CA ALA A 74 -13.82 11.66 31.70
C ALA A 74 -13.55 11.97 33.19
N ALA A 75 -14.28 11.35 34.11
CA ALA A 75 -13.98 11.41 35.55
C ALA A 75 -12.87 10.42 35.96
N ALA A 76 -12.70 9.33 35.19
CA ALA A 76 -11.69 8.30 35.41
C ALA A 76 -10.31 8.67 34.82
N THR A 77 -10.14 9.85 34.21
CA THR A 77 -8.86 10.27 33.59
C THR A 77 -7.70 10.39 34.59
N VAL A 78 -7.98 10.33 35.89
CA VAL A 78 -6.97 10.22 36.97
C VAL A 78 -6.41 8.80 37.09
N MET A 79 -7.16 7.78 36.66
CA MET A 79 -6.69 6.40 36.58
C MET A 79 -6.20 6.14 35.15
N ARG A 80 -4.88 6.06 34.99
CA ARG A 80 -4.26 5.54 33.77
C ARG A 80 -4.97 4.21 33.44
N GLU A 81 -5.66 4.16 32.29
CA GLU A 81 -6.23 2.90 31.78
C GLU A 81 -5.13 1.85 31.88
N ALA A 82 -5.45 0.70 32.48
CA ALA A 82 -4.47 -0.32 32.81
C ALA A 82 -3.56 -0.56 31.60
N GLU A 83 -2.24 -0.56 31.81
CA GLU A 83 -1.28 -0.88 30.75
C GLU A 83 -1.60 -2.29 30.26
N GLU A 84 -2.31 -2.38 29.13
CA GLU A 84 -2.52 -3.64 28.44
C GLU A 84 -1.15 -4.13 27.95
N PRO A 85 -0.83 -5.43 28.12
CA PRO A 85 0.45 -5.95 27.69
C PRO A 85 0.61 -5.75 26.18
N ASP A 86 1.80 -5.33 25.75
CA ASP A 86 2.14 -5.17 24.35
C ASP A 86 1.85 -6.47 23.59
N VAL A 87 0.83 -6.43 22.72
CA VAL A 87 0.49 -7.60 21.93
C VAL A 87 1.40 -7.66 20.71
N LEU A 88 2.19 -8.73 20.66
CA LEU A 88 3.08 -9.03 19.55
C LEU A 88 2.28 -9.39 18.28
N LEU A 89 2.05 -8.38 17.44
CA LEU A 89 1.50 -8.56 16.12
C LEU A 89 2.58 -9.14 15.19
N GLN A 90 2.37 -10.35 14.65
CA GLN A 90 3.19 -10.87 13.55
C GLN A 90 3.33 -9.86 12.38
N PRO A 91 4.52 -9.35 12.05
CA PRO A 91 4.67 -8.38 10.97
C PRO A 91 4.11 -8.93 9.64
N MET A 92 3.60 -8.03 8.79
CA MET A 92 3.17 -8.44 7.45
C MET A 92 4.38 -8.90 6.65
N ARG A 93 4.19 -9.90 5.78
CA ARG A 93 5.22 -10.29 4.81
C ARG A 93 5.47 -9.13 3.85
N ASP A 94 6.71 -8.90 3.47
CA ASP A 94 7.12 -7.76 2.63
C ASP A 94 6.33 -7.67 1.32
N GLY A 95 6.10 -8.80 0.64
CA GLY A 95 5.31 -8.84 -0.58
C GLY A 95 3.84 -8.43 -0.39
N ALA A 96 3.26 -8.70 0.79
CA ALA A 96 1.91 -8.29 1.12
C ALA A 96 1.83 -6.78 1.42
N GLU A 97 2.87 -6.19 2.00
CA GLU A 97 2.96 -4.74 2.18
C GLU A 97 3.07 -4.03 0.83
N VAL A 98 3.94 -4.53 -0.06
CA VAL A 98 4.14 -3.97 -1.40
C VAL A 98 2.88 -4.05 -2.25
N ALA A 99 2.19 -5.20 -2.26
CA ALA A 99 0.93 -5.35 -2.97
C ALA A 99 -0.14 -4.36 -2.46
N ARG A 100 -0.17 -4.10 -1.15
CA ARG A 100 -1.11 -3.16 -0.53
C ARG A 100 -0.80 -1.72 -0.90
N ASP A 101 0.48 -1.33 -0.87
CA ASP A 101 0.95 0.00 -1.28
C ASP A 101 0.52 0.29 -2.72
N TYR A 102 0.80 -0.66 -3.60
CA TYR A 102 0.50 -0.56 -5.02
C TYR A 102 -1.01 -0.49 -5.29
N ASN A 103 -1.82 -1.34 -4.64
CA ASN A 103 -3.27 -1.31 -4.79
C ASN A 103 -3.90 0.01 -4.30
N ARG A 104 -3.29 0.69 -3.32
CA ARG A 104 -3.86 1.90 -2.72
C ARG A 104 -3.37 3.19 -3.37
N THR A 105 -2.08 3.27 -3.70
CA THR A 105 -1.44 4.50 -4.20
C THR A 105 -0.95 4.40 -5.63
N GLY A 106 -0.93 3.19 -6.22
CA GLY A 106 -0.32 2.91 -7.52
C GLY A 106 1.20 2.87 -7.49
N LEU A 107 1.80 3.09 -6.32
CA LEU A 107 3.23 3.22 -6.09
C LEU A 107 3.59 2.49 -4.79
N THR A 108 4.86 2.17 -4.61
CA THR A 108 5.40 1.69 -3.33
C THR A 108 6.74 2.37 -3.08
N LEU A 109 7.01 2.70 -1.82
CA LEU A 109 8.31 3.22 -1.39
C LEU A 109 9.30 2.09 -1.03
N ARG A 110 8.85 0.84 -1.13
CA ARG A 110 9.65 -0.38 -0.94
C ARG A 110 10.08 -0.93 -2.31
N ASP A 111 10.29 -2.24 -2.39
CA ASP A 111 10.61 -2.93 -3.63
C ASP A 111 9.46 -2.99 -4.63
N HIS A 112 9.82 -3.09 -5.91
CA HIS A 112 8.88 -3.28 -7.00
C HIS A 112 8.16 -4.65 -6.88
N PRO A 113 6.85 -4.78 -7.13
CA PRO A 113 6.13 -6.04 -6.89
C PRO A 113 6.68 -7.24 -7.68
N LEU A 114 7.23 -7.03 -8.88
CA LEU A 114 7.89 -8.09 -9.66
C LEU A 114 9.21 -8.60 -9.04
N ALA A 115 9.80 -7.89 -8.08
CA ALA A 115 11.02 -8.34 -7.41
C ALA A 115 10.79 -9.65 -6.65
N PHE A 116 9.63 -9.79 -5.98
CA PHE A 116 9.26 -11.01 -5.24
C PHE A 116 9.00 -12.21 -6.15
N LEU A 117 8.62 -11.97 -7.41
CA LEU A 117 8.36 -13.01 -8.40
C LEU A 117 9.59 -13.27 -9.30
N ARG A 118 10.71 -12.59 -9.07
CA ARG A 118 11.81 -12.58 -10.05
C ARG A 118 12.43 -13.96 -10.25
N ALA A 119 12.54 -14.76 -9.19
CA ALA A 119 13.05 -16.13 -9.26
C ALA A 119 12.16 -17.00 -10.17
N ASP A 120 10.86 -17.06 -9.88
CA ASP A 120 9.88 -17.83 -10.66
C ASP A 120 9.78 -17.38 -12.12
N LEU A 121 9.95 -16.06 -12.37
CA LEU A 121 9.95 -15.51 -13.72
C LEU A 121 11.21 -15.89 -14.50
N ILE A 122 12.36 -15.99 -13.85
CA ILE A 122 13.60 -16.47 -14.47
C ILE A 122 13.47 -17.96 -14.81
N GLU A 123 12.87 -18.76 -13.94
CA GLU A 123 12.62 -20.19 -14.19
C GLU A 123 11.70 -20.42 -15.40
N ARG A 124 10.77 -19.49 -15.64
CA ARG A 124 9.87 -19.48 -16.81
C ARG A 124 10.47 -18.80 -18.05
N GLU A 125 11.78 -18.57 -18.08
CA GLU A 125 12.52 -17.95 -19.18
C GLU A 125 12.02 -16.53 -19.53
N MET A 126 11.43 -15.80 -18.57
CA MET A 126 10.93 -14.44 -18.80
C MET A 126 12.01 -13.39 -18.59
N VAL A 127 12.23 -12.60 -19.65
CA VAL A 127 13.28 -11.57 -19.67
C VAL A 127 12.79 -10.26 -19.04
N THR A 128 13.74 -9.48 -18.52
CA THR A 128 13.44 -8.12 -18.06
C THR A 128 13.17 -7.19 -19.24
N CYS A 129 12.45 -6.08 -19.01
CA CYS A 129 12.29 -5.05 -20.03
C CYS A 129 13.63 -4.53 -20.57
N ARG A 130 14.67 -4.45 -19.73
CA ARG A 130 16.02 -4.05 -20.15
C ARG A 130 16.61 -5.07 -21.15
N GLN A 131 16.56 -6.35 -20.82
CA GLN A 131 17.03 -7.41 -21.71
C GLN A 131 16.24 -7.47 -23.02
N ALA A 132 14.93 -7.22 -22.97
CA ALA A 132 14.11 -7.14 -24.17
C ALA A 132 14.51 -5.97 -25.09
N LEU A 133 14.94 -4.84 -24.52
CA LEU A 133 15.44 -3.69 -25.30
C LEU A 133 16.82 -3.93 -25.91
N GLU A 134 17.63 -4.79 -25.29
CA GLU A 134 18.98 -5.14 -25.76
C GLU A 134 18.98 -6.36 -26.71
N ALA A 135 17.83 -7.01 -26.89
CA ALA A 135 17.72 -8.20 -27.71
C ALA A 135 17.81 -7.89 -29.21
N ARG A 136 18.21 -8.90 -29.99
CA ARG A 136 18.28 -8.77 -31.44
C ARG A 136 16.88 -8.70 -32.05
N ASP A 137 16.75 -7.89 -33.10
CA ASP A 137 15.54 -7.85 -33.91
C ASP A 137 15.17 -9.25 -34.43
N ARG A 138 13.87 -9.57 -34.34
CA ARG A 138 13.23 -10.87 -34.70
C ARG A 138 13.43 -12.03 -33.70
N SER A 139 13.87 -11.78 -32.46
CA SER A 139 13.79 -12.80 -31.40
C SER A 139 12.40 -12.88 -30.76
N SER A 140 11.87 -14.10 -30.57
CA SER A 140 10.69 -14.34 -29.72
C SER A 140 11.09 -14.27 -28.26
N LEU A 141 10.46 -13.40 -27.48
CA LEU A 141 10.77 -13.18 -26.06
C LEU A 141 9.47 -13.08 -25.24
N SER A 142 9.50 -13.67 -24.05
CA SER A 142 8.44 -13.55 -23.05
C SER A 142 8.83 -12.52 -22.01
N VAL A 143 8.00 -11.50 -21.80
CA VAL A 143 8.23 -10.41 -20.83
C VAL A 143 7.07 -10.37 -19.84
N ALA A 144 7.39 -10.33 -18.54
CA ALA A 144 6.41 -10.09 -17.48
C ALA A 144 6.42 -8.62 -17.04
N GLY A 145 5.24 -8.06 -16.84
CA GLY A 145 5.04 -6.67 -16.44
C GLY A 145 3.83 -6.50 -15.52
N LEU A 146 3.75 -5.37 -14.82
CA LEU A 146 2.54 -4.98 -14.09
C LEU A 146 1.56 -4.27 -15.03
N VAL A 147 0.31 -4.70 -14.99
CA VAL A 147 -0.79 -4.09 -15.74
C VAL A 147 -1.44 -3.01 -14.87
N LEU A 148 -1.15 -1.75 -15.19
CA LEU A 148 -1.63 -0.57 -14.44
C LEU A 148 -3.08 -0.15 -14.77
N GLY A 149 -3.75 -0.83 -15.70
CA GLY A 149 -5.09 -0.46 -16.10
C GLY A 149 -5.81 -1.58 -16.83
N ARG A 150 -7.12 -1.66 -16.63
CA ARG A 150 -7.99 -2.56 -17.38
C ARG A 150 -8.43 -1.85 -18.66
N ARG A 151 -8.04 -2.38 -19.82
CA ARG A 151 -8.55 -1.84 -21.09
C ARG A 151 -10.02 -2.27 -21.25
N PHE A 152 -10.95 -1.32 -21.14
CA PHE A 152 -12.34 -1.56 -21.55
C PHE A 152 -12.36 -1.81 -23.05
N GLY A 153 -12.98 -2.93 -23.46
CA GLY A 153 -12.90 -3.46 -24.81
C GLY A 153 -13.33 -2.45 -25.86
N ARG A 154 -12.44 -2.14 -26.81
CA ARG A 154 -12.88 -1.71 -28.14
C ARG A 154 -13.51 -2.93 -28.79
N ARG A 155 -14.78 -2.83 -29.24
CA ARG A 155 -15.35 -3.78 -30.21
C ARG A 155 -14.40 -3.77 -31.42
N ARG A 156 -13.52 -4.76 -31.53
CA ARG A 156 -12.76 -5.00 -32.75
C ARG A 156 -13.72 -5.67 -33.71
N GLY A 157 -14.21 -4.90 -34.67
CA GLY A 157 -14.82 -5.47 -35.87
C GLY A 157 -13.80 -6.39 -36.50
N VAL A 158 -14.17 -7.67 -36.62
CA VAL A 158 -13.48 -8.64 -37.47
C VAL A 158 -13.52 -8.04 -38.88
N ARG A 159 -12.37 -7.65 -39.40
CA ARG A 159 -12.17 -7.55 -40.83
C ARG A 159 -11.52 -8.84 -41.25
N ASP A 160 -12.29 -9.64 -41.97
CA ASP A 160 -11.77 -10.73 -42.79
C ASP A 160 -10.70 -10.18 -43.71
N ALA A 161 -9.50 -10.75 -43.62
CA ALA A 161 -8.52 -10.73 -44.68
C ALA A 161 -8.11 -12.19 -44.86
N GLY A 162 -8.75 -12.83 -45.83
CA GLY A 162 -8.34 -14.15 -46.29
C GLY A 162 -6.93 -14.10 -46.87
N GLY A 163 -6.16 -15.17 -46.68
CA GLY A 163 -4.93 -15.38 -47.44
C GLY A 163 -3.79 -16.11 -46.73
N ARG A 164 -3.96 -17.43 -46.55
CA ARG A 164 -2.94 -18.51 -46.68
C ARG A 164 -1.71 -18.55 -45.74
N ASN A 165 -1.59 -19.75 -45.15
CA ASN A 165 -0.40 -20.54 -44.79
C ASN A 165 0.47 -20.16 -43.58
N GLY A 166 0.73 -21.19 -42.78
CA GLY A 166 1.83 -21.28 -41.81
C GLY A 166 1.31 -21.38 -40.38
N GLY A 167 1.24 -22.60 -39.85
CA GLY A 167 0.77 -22.85 -38.50
C GLY A 167 1.71 -22.29 -37.44
N ASP A 168 1.13 -21.72 -36.39
CA ASP A 168 1.75 -21.60 -35.08
C ASP A 168 0.65 -21.46 -34.03
N GLN A 169 0.43 -22.53 -33.27
CA GLN A 169 -0.53 -22.58 -32.18
C GLN A 169 0.13 -22.01 -30.92
N CYS A 170 -0.03 -20.70 -30.70
CA CYS A 170 0.27 -20.11 -29.40
C CYS A 170 -0.88 -20.39 -28.44
N HIS A 171 -0.70 -21.38 -27.56
CA HIS A 171 -1.58 -21.61 -26.41
C HIS A 171 -1.40 -20.49 -25.38
N HIS A 172 -2.36 -19.56 -25.34
CA HIS A 172 -2.57 -18.69 -24.17
C HIS A 172 -3.41 -19.48 -23.15
N LEU A 173 -2.79 -19.91 -22.05
CA LEU A 173 -3.49 -20.28 -20.83
C LEU A 173 -3.63 -19.03 -19.94
N ALA A 174 -4.87 -18.84 -19.50
CA ALA A 174 -5.37 -17.76 -18.66
C ALA A 174 -4.90 -17.86 -17.19
#